data_AF-A0A517NXW8-F1
#
_entry.id   AF-A0A517NXW8-F1
#
_cell.length_a   1.000
_cell.length_b   1.000
_cell.length_c   1.000
_cell.angle_alpha   90.00
_cell.angle_beta   90.00
_cell.angle_gamma   90.00
#
_symmetry.space_group_name_H-M   'P 1'
#
loop_
_entity.id
_entity.type
_entity.pdbx_description
1 polymer ?
#
loop_
_entity_poly.entity_id
_entity_poly.type
_entity_poly.pdbx_seq_one_letter_code
_entity_poly.pdbx_strand_id
1 'polypeptide(L)'
;MAARRRLRHTKRSDGKTSIADRQFNAPPIVEASRASVSVGRALTLVVIGMFIGAVFCRVAKPIFAASSVSQDSSVDRLLVTQQLDSLFNVVESKLHEDPSHLASYRKLLDTYLLYDRQYVEQTSVDPTTQLAKAYATRRMGHCCQAIEELEDASRYYRQSRDLFASCLEADPNVIDLYSLWLNAHTQIVYVDLARGDMRSANKEYRTAIRAIQESKIAQNFDYHKSLMLELKSLAELGIELKLYADAMQASERFAISANVLRDRTPQDPILAQHASDAELYRKILSSLLHPQESP
;
A
#
# COMPACT_ATOMS: atom_id res chain seq x y z
N MET A 1 62.69 -21.03 -12.25
CA MET A 1 63.29 -20.97 -13.60
C MET A 1 62.28 -20.28 -14.51
N ALA A 2 62.57 -19.39 -15.45
CA ALA A 2 63.76 -18.62 -15.87
C ALA A 2 63.28 -17.52 -16.87
N ALA A 3 63.91 -16.38 -17.16
CA ALA A 3 64.95 -15.58 -16.49
C ALA A 3 65.19 -14.26 -17.31
N ARG A 4 65.81 -13.23 -16.69
CA ARG A 4 66.62 -12.13 -17.34
C ARG A 4 65.83 -11.08 -18.19
N ARG A 5 66.30 -9.85 -18.43
CA ARG A 5 67.47 -9.06 -17.94
C ARG A 5 67.29 -7.53 -18.20
N ARG A 6 67.73 -6.71 -17.23
CA ARG A 6 68.46 -5.41 -17.34
C ARG A 6 67.97 -4.30 -18.28
N LEU A 7 67.69 -3.14 -17.67
CA LEU A 7 67.81 -1.81 -18.27
C LEU A 7 69.26 -1.47 -18.71
N ARG A 8 69.39 -0.56 -19.68
CA ARG A 8 70.48 0.45 -19.77
C ARG A 8 69.96 1.77 -20.35
N HIS A 9 70.48 2.89 -19.84
CA HIS A 9 70.16 4.28 -20.19
C HIS A 9 71.25 4.92 -21.06
N THR A 10 70.86 5.85 -21.95
CA THR A 10 71.53 7.13 -22.33
C THR A 10 70.51 7.96 -23.15
N LYS A 11 70.08 9.19 -22.78
CA LYS A 11 70.71 10.54 -22.99
C LYS A 11 70.99 10.85 -24.49
N ARG A 12 70.73 12.05 -25.07
CA ARG A 12 70.32 13.41 -24.58
C ARG A 12 69.91 14.31 -25.78
N SER A 13 69.33 15.50 -25.51
CA SER A 13 69.24 16.73 -26.36
C SER A 13 68.25 16.74 -27.53
N ASP A 14 67.65 17.85 -28.01
CA ASP A 14 67.24 19.21 -27.50
C ASP A 14 66.44 19.88 -28.67
N GLY A 15 65.63 20.95 -28.57
CA GLY A 15 65.12 21.80 -27.48
C GLY A 15 64.61 23.17 -28.00
N LYS A 16 63.56 23.78 -27.38
CA LYS A 16 62.85 25.07 -27.74
C LYS A 16 61.84 24.94 -28.93
N THR A 17 60.72 25.66 -29.07
CA THR A 17 60.06 26.85 -28.43
C THR A 17 58.54 26.57 -28.27
N SER A 18 57.83 26.85 -27.17
CA SER A 18 57.37 28.14 -26.58
C SER A 18 56.19 28.87 -27.29
N ILE A 19 55.25 29.37 -26.47
CA ILE A 19 54.14 30.34 -26.71
C ILE A 19 52.89 29.85 -27.50
N ALA A 20 51.75 29.70 -26.81
CA ALA A 20 50.56 30.58 -26.96
C ALA A 20 49.32 30.03 -26.24
N ASP A 21 48.61 30.87 -25.49
CA ASP A 21 47.36 30.57 -24.81
C ASP A 21 46.19 30.25 -25.76
N ARG A 22 45.35 29.28 -25.37
CA ARG A 22 43.92 29.29 -25.69
C ARG A 22 43.09 28.92 -24.47
N GLN A 23 42.70 29.95 -23.73
CA GLN A 23 41.61 29.88 -22.77
C GLN A 23 40.33 29.42 -23.48
N PHE A 24 39.70 28.36 -22.97
CA PHE A 24 38.30 28.08 -23.27
C PHE A 24 37.44 29.06 -22.48
N ASN A 25 36.87 30.05 -23.16
CA ASN A 25 35.93 30.99 -22.55
C ASN A 25 34.64 30.25 -22.15
N ALA A 26 34.39 30.14 -20.85
CA ALA A 26 33.06 29.86 -20.33
C ALA A 26 32.18 31.12 -20.48
N PRO A 27 30.92 31.01 -20.94
CA PRO A 27 29.98 32.12 -20.83
C PRO A 27 29.63 32.38 -19.35
N PRO A 28 29.33 33.63 -18.97
CA PRO A 28 29.17 34.02 -17.57
C PRO A 28 27.91 33.44 -16.93
N ILE A 29 28.01 33.14 -15.63
CA ILE A 29 26.87 32.81 -14.77
C ILE A 29 25.99 34.05 -14.66
N VAL A 30 24.79 33.99 -15.23
CA VAL A 30 23.74 34.99 -14.97
C VAL A 30 23.07 34.65 -13.65
N GLU A 31 23.32 35.45 -12.61
CA GLU A 31 22.59 35.36 -11.35
C GLU A 31 21.10 35.72 -11.56
N ALA A 32 20.28 34.70 -11.81
CA ALA A 32 18.84 34.85 -11.84
C ALA A 32 18.32 35.09 -10.40
N SER A 33 18.08 36.38 -10.10
CA SER A 33 17.34 36.95 -8.97
C SER A 33 16.56 35.96 -8.09
N ARG A 34 16.89 35.92 -6.79
CA ARG A 34 16.24 35.11 -5.75
C ARG A 34 14.75 35.45 -5.48
N ALA A 35 14.12 36.29 -6.30
CA ALA A 35 12.73 36.72 -6.13
C ALA A 35 11.67 35.87 -6.87
N SER A 36 12.07 34.97 -7.79
CA SER A 36 11.12 34.19 -8.62
C SER A 36 10.68 32.85 -8.02
N VAL A 37 11.43 32.30 -7.06
CA VAL A 37 11.21 30.94 -6.52
C VAL A 37 10.04 30.86 -5.52
N SER A 38 9.69 31.98 -4.87
CA SER A 38 8.57 32.04 -3.91
C SER A 38 7.20 32.02 -4.59
N VAL A 39 7.06 32.72 -5.74
CA VAL A 39 5.80 32.80 -6.49
C VAL A 39 5.43 31.45 -7.13
N GLY A 40 6.43 30.71 -7.62
CA GLY A 40 6.21 29.37 -8.20
C GLY A 40 5.58 28.39 -7.19
N ARG A 41 6.13 28.31 -5.97
CA ARG A 41 5.61 27.39 -4.93
C ARG A 41 4.22 27.79 -4.42
N ALA A 42 3.94 29.10 -4.35
CA ALA A 42 2.60 29.61 -4.02
C ALA A 42 1.57 29.21 -5.10
N LEU A 43 1.93 29.28 -6.38
CA LEU A 43 1.05 28.89 -7.48
C LEU A 43 0.72 27.39 -7.46
N THR A 44 1.70 26.51 -7.18
CA THR A 44 1.46 25.06 -7.11
C THR A 44 0.49 24.69 -5.99
N LEU A 45 0.63 25.30 -4.80
CA LEU A 45 -0.25 25.05 -3.66
C LEU A 45 -1.67 25.57 -3.89
N VAL A 46 -1.83 26.75 -4.51
CA VAL A 46 -3.16 27.28 -4.90
C VAL A 46 -3.81 26.39 -5.95
N VAL A 47 -3.05 25.88 -6.94
CA VAL A 47 -3.57 24.96 -7.95
C VAL A 47 -4.00 23.63 -7.34
N ILE A 48 -3.22 23.02 -6.45
CA ILE A 48 -3.61 21.76 -5.76
C ILE A 48 -4.85 21.98 -4.87
N GLY A 49 -4.88 23.07 -4.09
CA GLY A 49 -6.04 23.43 -3.27
C GLY A 49 -7.30 23.72 -4.10
N MET A 50 -7.16 24.38 -5.26
CA MET A 50 -8.27 24.58 -6.19
C MET A 50 -8.69 23.30 -6.91
N PHE A 51 -7.77 22.37 -7.23
CA PHE A 51 -8.17 21.08 -7.80
C PHE A 51 -8.90 20.21 -6.78
N ILE A 52 -8.45 20.15 -5.52
CA ILE A 52 -9.19 19.48 -4.45
C ILE A 52 -10.58 20.12 -4.29
N GLY A 53 -10.66 21.44 -4.15
CA GLY A 53 -11.94 22.15 -4.01
C GLY A 53 -12.87 22.02 -5.23
N ALA A 54 -12.34 22.11 -6.46
CA ALA A 54 -13.14 22.06 -7.68
C ALA A 54 -13.54 20.63 -8.09
N VAL A 55 -12.71 19.62 -7.80
CA VAL A 55 -13.11 18.20 -7.93
C VAL A 55 -14.18 17.89 -6.90
N PHE A 56 -14.00 18.26 -5.63
CA PHE A 56 -15.03 18.07 -4.61
C PHE A 56 -16.33 18.80 -4.98
N CYS A 57 -16.28 20.07 -5.42
CA CYS A 57 -17.47 20.81 -5.84
C CYS A 57 -18.11 20.32 -7.16
N ARG A 58 -17.39 19.65 -8.07
CA ARG A 58 -17.98 19.04 -9.28
C ARG A 58 -18.52 17.63 -9.05
N VAL A 59 -17.85 16.83 -8.23
CA VAL A 59 -18.29 15.47 -7.88
C VAL A 59 -19.43 15.52 -6.85
N ALA A 60 -19.39 16.43 -5.87
CA ALA A 60 -20.42 16.51 -4.84
C ALA A 60 -21.72 17.22 -5.29
N LYS A 61 -21.69 18.11 -6.29
CA LYS A 61 -22.90 18.82 -6.75
C LYS A 61 -24.01 17.90 -7.32
N PRO A 62 -23.73 16.83 -8.08
CA PRO A 62 -24.75 15.82 -8.40
C PRO A 62 -25.11 14.93 -7.20
N ILE A 63 -24.20 14.71 -6.24
CA ILE A 63 -24.45 13.86 -5.05
C ILE A 63 -25.46 14.49 -4.07
N PHE A 64 -25.53 15.83 -4.00
CA PHE A 64 -26.46 16.54 -3.10
C PHE A 64 -27.84 16.90 -3.71
N ALA A 65 -28.12 16.53 -4.96
CA ALA A 65 -29.38 16.83 -5.64
C ALA A 65 -30.25 15.57 -5.81
N ALA A 66 -31.02 15.23 -4.77
CA ALA A 66 -31.81 13.99 -4.74
C ALA A 66 -33.08 14.05 -5.61
N SER A 67 -33.15 13.19 -6.64
CA SER A 67 -34.35 12.55 -7.21
C SER A 67 -33.91 11.71 -8.43
N SER A 68 -34.33 10.46 -8.64
CA SER A 68 -35.54 9.75 -8.20
C SER A 68 -35.24 8.35 -7.64
N VAL A 69 -36.20 7.79 -6.89
CA VAL A 69 -36.12 6.43 -6.34
C VAL A 69 -36.38 5.39 -7.45
N SER A 70 -35.36 4.63 -7.83
CA SER A 70 -35.46 3.35 -8.54
C SER A 70 -34.74 2.24 -7.76
N GLN A 71 -34.93 0.99 -8.17
CA GLN A 71 -34.25 -0.18 -7.58
C GLN A 71 -32.73 -0.18 -7.82
N ASP A 72 -32.19 0.71 -8.67
CA ASP A 72 -30.74 0.90 -8.87
C ASP A 72 -30.02 1.49 -7.65
N SER A 73 -30.79 2.15 -6.75
CA SER A 73 -30.23 2.99 -5.67
C SER A 73 -29.31 2.29 -4.67
N SER A 74 -29.32 0.96 -4.56
CA SER A 74 -28.34 0.22 -3.74
C SER A 74 -27.04 -0.10 -4.48
N VAL A 75 -27.14 -0.48 -5.77
CA VAL A 75 -25.98 -0.73 -6.65
C VAL A 75 -25.20 0.58 -6.86
N ASP A 76 -25.90 1.68 -7.09
CA ASP A 76 -25.31 3.02 -7.19
C ASP A 76 -24.53 3.39 -5.91
N ARG A 77 -25.07 3.09 -4.71
CA ARG A 77 -24.39 3.35 -3.44
C ARG A 77 -23.12 2.53 -3.26
N LEU A 78 -23.12 1.26 -3.65
CA LEU A 78 -21.92 0.42 -3.60
C LEU A 78 -20.86 0.95 -4.57
N LEU A 79 -21.23 1.25 -5.82
CA LEU A 79 -20.31 1.80 -6.82
C LEU A 79 -19.71 3.13 -6.37
N VAL A 80 -20.54 4.06 -5.88
CA VAL A 80 -20.08 5.35 -5.31
C VAL A 80 -19.12 5.11 -4.14
N THR A 81 -19.40 4.13 -3.28
CA THR A 81 -18.54 3.82 -2.12
C THR A 81 -17.18 3.26 -2.55
N GLN A 82 -17.13 2.40 -3.57
CA GLN A 82 -15.88 1.86 -4.13
C GLN A 82 -15.08 2.93 -4.90
N GLN A 83 -15.77 3.86 -5.57
CA GLN A 83 -15.14 5.02 -6.21
C GLN A 83 -14.57 5.99 -5.16
N LEU A 84 -15.26 6.20 -4.04
CA LEU A 84 -14.76 6.99 -2.90
C LEU A 84 -13.52 6.35 -2.27
N ASP A 85 -13.48 5.01 -2.17
CA ASP A 85 -12.30 4.23 -1.74
C ASP A 85 -11.10 4.46 -2.67
N SER A 86 -11.35 4.35 -3.98
CA SER A 86 -10.31 4.55 -5.01
C SER A 86 -9.78 5.98 -5.00
N LEU A 87 -10.67 6.97 -4.85
CA LEU A 87 -10.31 8.38 -4.73
C LEU A 87 -9.53 8.65 -3.45
N PHE A 88 -9.95 8.09 -2.32
CA PHE A 88 -9.28 8.22 -1.03
C PHE A 88 -7.81 7.79 -1.14
N ASN A 89 -7.56 6.56 -1.61
CA ASN A 89 -6.20 6.01 -1.76
C ASN A 89 -5.31 6.89 -2.68
N VAL A 90 -5.87 7.41 -3.78
CA VAL A 90 -5.14 8.25 -4.75
C VAL A 90 -4.83 9.67 -4.22
N VAL A 91 -5.67 10.20 -3.34
CA VAL A 91 -5.43 11.51 -2.71
C VAL A 91 -4.50 11.35 -1.51
N GLU A 92 -4.71 10.33 -0.68
CA GLU A 92 -3.86 10.02 0.47
C GLU A 92 -2.41 9.82 0.09
N SER A 93 -2.12 8.92 -0.87
CA SER A 93 -0.74 8.65 -1.31
C SER A 93 0.04 9.93 -1.66
N LYS A 94 -0.61 10.91 -2.30
CA LYS A 94 0.01 12.20 -2.68
C LYS A 94 0.16 13.20 -1.53
N LEU A 95 -0.63 13.07 -0.46
CA LEU A 95 -0.59 13.97 0.69
C LEU A 95 0.27 13.43 1.83
N HIS A 96 0.38 12.10 1.97
CA HIS A 96 1.18 11.45 3.01
C HIS A 96 2.69 11.60 2.77
N GLU A 97 3.13 11.62 1.50
CA GLU A 97 4.55 11.69 1.12
C GLU A 97 5.25 13.02 1.45
N ASP A 98 4.53 14.13 1.63
CA ASP A 98 5.12 15.46 1.85
C ASP A 98 4.71 16.04 3.22
N PRO A 99 5.65 16.24 4.16
CA PRO A 99 5.38 16.83 5.48
C PRO A 99 4.71 18.22 5.45
N SER A 100 4.84 18.98 4.35
CA SER A 100 4.14 20.27 4.18
C SER A 100 2.63 20.11 3.94
N HIS A 101 2.17 18.90 3.61
CA HIS A 101 0.76 18.58 3.39
C HIS A 101 0.05 18.01 4.64
N LEU A 102 0.73 17.83 5.78
CA LEU A 102 0.14 17.19 6.99
C LEU A 102 -1.21 17.80 7.43
N ALA A 103 -1.37 19.12 7.36
CA ALA A 103 -2.65 19.78 7.68
C ALA A 103 -3.77 19.46 6.67
N SER A 104 -3.42 19.35 5.38
CA SER A 104 -4.34 18.92 4.32
C SER A 104 -4.67 17.44 4.43
N TYR A 105 -3.69 16.61 4.81
CA TYR A 105 -3.88 15.18 5.06
C TYR A 105 -4.81 14.95 6.24
N ARG A 106 -4.56 15.56 7.42
CA ARG A 106 -5.46 15.46 8.57
C ARG A 106 -6.89 15.88 8.22
N LYS A 107 -7.04 17.00 7.51
CA LYS A 107 -8.36 17.48 7.06
C LYS A 107 -9.06 16.50 6.09
N LEU A 108 -8.32 15.80 5.23
CA LEU A 108 -8.88 14.74 4.38
C LEU A 108 -9.46 13.62 5.25
N LEU A 109 -8.67 13.09 6.19
CA LEU A 109 -9.05 12.00 7.09
C LEU A 109 -10.30 12.37 7.92
N ASP A 110 -10.30 13.54 8.56
CA ASP A 110 -11.44 14.02 9.35
C ASP A 110 -12.71 14.18 8.48
N THR A 111 -12.57 14.59 7.21
CA THR A 111 -13.70 14.75 6.27
C THR A 111 -14.30 13.40 5.87
N TYR A 112 -13.47 12.41 5.54
CA TYR A 112 -13.93 11.06 5.20
C TYR A 112 -14.54 10.37 6.41
N LEU A 113 -13.91 10.47 7.59
CA LEU A 113 -14.42 9.90 8.84
C LEU A 113 -15.81 10.45 9.22
N LEU A 114 -16.05 11.75 9.02
CA LEU A 114 -17.37 12.37 9.23
C LEU A 114 -18.42 11.84 8.24
N TYR A 115 -18.09 11.78 6.95
CA TYR A 115 -18.98 11.28 5.91
C TYR A 115 -19.34 9.80 6.13
N ASP A 116 -18.33 8.96 6.36
CA ASP A 116 -18.53 7.51 6.52
C ASP A 116 -19.30 7.18 7.80
N ARG A 117 -19.10 7.93 8.89
CA ARG A 117 -19.93 7.82 10.11
C ARG A 117 -21.41 8.08 9.81
N GLN A 118 -21.71 9.21 9.16
CA GLN A 118 -23.08 9.57 8.75
C GLN A 118 -23.69 8.56 7.76
N TYR A 119 -22.88 7.92 6.92
CA TYR A 119 -23.32 6.90 5.98
C TYR A 119 -23.65 5.56 6.66
N VAL A 120 -22.77 5.08 7.54
CA VAL A 120 -22.93 3.78 8.22
C VAL A 120 -24.13 3.80 9.18
N GLU A 121 -24.39 4.94 9.84
CA GLU A 121 -25.55 5.16 10.72
C GLU A 121 -26.91 5.10 10.01
N GLN A 122 -26.97 5.18 8.67
CA GLN A 122 -28.25 5.15 7.95
C GLN A 122 -28.94 3.79 8.07
N THR A 123 -30.24 3.78 8.39
CA THR A 123 -31.05 2.56 8.49
C THR A 123 -31.29 1.93 7.12
N SER A 124 -30.33 1.14 6.65
CA SER A 124 -30.44 0.25 5.49
C SER A 124 -29.84 -1.12 5.82
N VAL A 125 -30.49 -2.15 5.28
CA VAL A 125 -30.31 -3.57 5.62
C VAL A 125 -30.28 -4.50 4.38
N ASP A 126 -30.23 -3.95 3.16
CA ASP A 126 -30.00 -4.77 1.97
C ASP A 126 -28.51 -5.19 1.85
N PRO A 127 -28.18 -6.36 1.27
CA PRO A 127 -26.79 -6.87 1.22
C PRO A 127 -25.82 -5.96 0.44
N THR A 128 -26.29 -5.23 -0.57
CA THR A 128 -25.47 -4.32 -1.36
C THR A 128 -25.10 -3.08 -0.54
N THR A 129 -26.04 -2.54 0.25
CA THR A 129 -25.75 -1.50 1.24
C THR A 129 -24.91 -2.05 2.40
N GLN A 130 -25.05 -3.32 2.79
CA GLN A 130 -24.19 -3.94 3.81
C GLN A 130 -22.73 -4.00 3.35
N LEU A 131 -22.48 -4.40 2.10
CA LEU A 131 -21.14 -4.39 1.50
C LEU A 131 -20.59 -2.96 1.40
N ALA A 132 -21.40 -2.00 0.96
CA ALA A 132 -21.00 -0.59 0.94
C ALA A 132 -20.64 -0.07 2.35
N LYS A 133 -21.42 -0.42 3.38
CA LYS A 133 -21.08 -0.13 4.78
C LYS A 133 -19.78 -0.80 5.23
N ALA A 134 -19.46 -2.00 4.75
CA ALA A 134 -18.18 -2.66 5.06
C ALA A 134 -16.99 -1.84 4.53
N TYR A 135 -17.04 -1.38 3.27
CA TYR A 135 -16.03 -0.47 2.70
C TYR A 135 -15.92 0.85 3.48
N ALA A 136 -17.03 1.52 3.76
CA ALA A 136 -17.04 2.77 4.53
C ALA A 136 -16.43 2.57 5.94
N THR A 137 -16.83 1.50 6.63
CA THR A 137 -16.31 1.18 7.97
C THR A 137 -14.81 0.83 7.92
N ARG A 138 -14.33 0.20 6.84
CA ARG A 138 -12.88 -0.05 6.59
C ARG A 138 -12.11 1.26 6.45
N ARG A 139 -12.64 2.26 5.72
CA ARG A 139 -12.05 3.61 5.66
C ARG A 139 -12.05 4.32 7.00
N MET A 140 -13.11 4.18 7.80
CA MET A 140 -13.13 4.75 9.15
C MET A 140 -12.00 4.17 10.02
N GLY A 141 -11.78 2.85 9.95
CA GLY A 141 -10.65 2.18 10.59
C GLY A 141 -9.30 2.76 10.16
N HIS A 142 -9.12 2.93 8.85
CA HIS A 142 -7.91 3.51 8.27
C HIS A 142 -7.69 4.97 8.67
N CYS A 143 -8.74 5.80 8.61
CA CYS A 143 -8.68 7.19 9.04
C CYS A 143 -8.28 7.29 10.51
N CYS A 144 -8.89 6.48 11.39
CA CYS A 144 -8.54 6.41 12.81
C CYS A 144 -7.11 5.89 13.05
N GLN A 145 -6.61 4.94 12.26
CA GLN A 145 -5.23 4.45 12.38
C GLN A 145 -4.22 5.54 11.99
N ALA A 146 -4.45 6.22 10.86
CA ALA A 146 -3.58 7.28 10.34
C ALA A 146 -3.53 8.54 11.22
N ILE A 147 -4.51 8.71 12.13
CA ILE A 147 -4.55 9.78 13.13
C ILE A 147 -4.19 9.33 14.56
N GLU A 148 -3.66 8.12 14.72
CA GLU A 148 -3.28 7.50 16.01
C GLU A 148 -4.44 7.30 17.00
N GLU A 149 -5.70 7.33 16.55
CA GLU A 149 -6.90 6.97 17.32
C GLU A 149 -7.09 5.44 17.30
N LEU A 150 -6.09 4.72 17.85
CA LEU A 150 -5.93 3.28 17.65
C LEU A 150 -7.08 2.43 18.23
N GLU A 151 -7.67 2.80 19.37
CA GLU A 151 -8.88 2.16 19.91
C GLU A 151 -10.03 2.15 18.91
N ASP A 152 -10.27 3.29 18.26
CA ASP A 152 -11.35 3.49 17.30
C ASP A 152 -11.02 2.79 15.98
N ALA A 153 -9.77 2.84 15.53
CA ALA A 153 -9.28 2.06 14.39
C ALA A 153 -9.53 0.55 14.59
N SER A 154 -9.12 0.04 15.75
CA SER A 154 -9.26 -1.37 16.15
C SER A 154 -10.74 -1.79 16.22
N ARG A 155 -11.63 -0.89 16.67
CA ARG A 155 -13.09 -1.11 16.66
C ARG A 155 -13.65 -1.15 15.23
N TYR A 156 -13.32 -0.16 14.40
CA TYR A 156 -13.86 -0.07 13.04
C TYR A 156 -13.35 -1.18 12.12
N TYR A 157 -12.08 -1.59 12.20
CA TYR A 157 -11.61 -2.74 11.41
C TYR A 157 -12.27 -4.07 11.81
N ARG A 158 -12.59 -4.30 13.09
CA ARG A 158 -13.38 -5.48 13.48
C ARG A 158 -14.81 -5.41 12.96
N GLN A 159 -15.43 -4.23 13.00
CA GLN A 159 -16.76 -4.04 12.40
C GLN A 159 -16.75 -4.26 10.88
N SER A 160 -15.73 -3.79 10.16
CA SER A 160 -15.62 -4.01 8.71
C SER A 160 -15.34 -5.49 8.38
N ARG A 161 -14.47 -6.17 9.13
CA ARG A 161 -14.26 -7.62 9.06
C ARG A 161 -15.58 -8.38 9.23
N ASP A 162 -16.36 -8.06 10.26
CA ASP A 162 -17.60 -8.77 10.55
C ASP A 162 -18.67 -8.51 9.46
N LEU A 163 -18.73 -7.29 8.91
CA LEU A 163 -19.58 -6.98 7.76
C LEU A 163 -19.16 -7.73 6.49
N PHE A 164 -17.87 -7.77 6.15
CA PHE A 164 -17.37 -8.55 5.01
C PHE A 164 -17.59 -10.07 5.21
N ALA A 165 -17.50 -10.58 6.44
CA ALA A 165 -17.80 -11.97 6.77
C ALA A 165 -19.27 -12.32 6.46
N SER A 166 -20.22 -11.50 6.90
CA SER A 166 -21.63 -11.69 6.54
C SER A 166 -21.91 -11.59 5.04
N CYS A 167 -21.16 -10.76 4.30
CA CYS A 167 -21.25 -10.76 2.84
C CYS A 167 -20.70 -12.06 2.22
N LEU A 168 -19.64 -12.65 2.79
CA LEU A 168 -19.09 -13.95 2.36
C LEU A 168 -20.01 -15.12 2.70
N GLU A 169 -20.77 -15.05 3.79
CA GLU A 169 -21.80 -16.05 4.08
C GLU A 169 -22.90 -16.08 3.02
N ALA A 170 -23.18 -14.94 2.38
CA ALA A 170 -24.15 -14.82 1.29
C ALA A 170 -23.58 -15.28 -0.09
N ASP A 171 -22.30 -14.99 -0.38
CA ASP A 171 -21.59 -15.52 -1.55
C ASP A 171 -20.14 -15.95 -1.21
N PRO A 172 -19.91 -17.22 -0.84
CA PRO A 172 -18.61 -17.69 -0.32
C PRO A 172 -17.46 -17.74 -1.33
N ASN A 173 -17.73 -17.52 -2.63
CA ASN A 173 -16.74 -17.71 -3.69
C ASN A 173 -16.22 -16.39 -4.29
N VAL A 174 -16.68 -15.23 -3.80
CA VAL A 174 -16.23 -13.91 -4.29
C VAL A 174 -14.82 -13.64 -3.78
N ILE A 175 -13.83 -13.87 -4.65
CA ILE A 175 -12.39 -13.78 -4.34
C ILE A 175 -12.02 -12.38 -3.81
N ASP A 176 -12.49 -11.32 -4.45
CA ASP A 176 -12.16 -9.94 -4.06
C ASP A 176 -12.73 -9.58 -2.68
N LEU A 177 -13.91 -10.12 -2.34
CA LEU A 177 -14.52 -9.96 -1.02
C LEU A 177 -13.75 -10.76 0.04
N TYR A 178 -13.30 -11.97 -0.29
CA TYR A 178 -12.45 -12.77 0.58
C TYR A 178 -11.10 -12.08 0.84
N SER A 179 -10.55 -11.40 -0.17
CA SER A 179 -9.36 -10.56 -0.02
C SER A 179 -9.60 -9.38 0.92
N LEU A 180 -10.70 -8.64 0.77
CA LEU A 180 -11.05 -7.52 1.66
C LEU A 180 -11.30 -7.95 3.11
N TRP A 181 -11.89 -9.11 3.31
CA TRP A 181 -12.07 -9.71 4.64
C TRP A 181 -10.72 -10.12 5.26
N LEU A 182 -9.82 -10.72 4.48
CA LEU A 182 -8.47 -11.08 4.93
C LEU A 182 -7.60 -9.84 5.20
N ASN A 183 -7.78 -8.78 4.42
CA ASN A 183 -7.19 -7.46 4.64
C ASN A 183 -7.66 -6.85 5.97
N ALA A 184 -8.96 -6.95 6.29
CA ALA A 184 -9.48 -6.48 7.58
C ALA A 184 -8.80 -7.21 8.76
N HIS A 185 -8.54 -8.52 8.66
CA HIS A 185 -7.74 -9.23 9.65
C HIS A 185 -6.31 -8.67 9.80
N THR A 186 -5.58 -8.42 8.69
CA THR A 186 -4.20 -7.91 8.80
C THR A 186 -4.15 -6.50 9.39
N GLN A 187 -5.11 -5.63 9.06
CA GLN A 187 -5.20 -4.30 9.69
C GLN A 187 -5.49 -4.37 11.20
N ILE A 188 -6.36 -5.28 11.65
CA ILE A 188 -6.58 -5.48 13.10
C ILE A 188 -5.28 -5.91 13.79
N VAL A 189 -4.48 -6.80 13.17
CA VAL A 189 -3.19 -7.22 13.72
C VAL A 189 -2.22 -6.05 13.82
N TYR A 190 -2.07 -5.24 12.76
CA TYR A 190 -1.21 -4.04 12.79
C TYR A 190 -1.63 -3.03 13.87
N VAL A 191 -2.93 -2.74 13.98
CA VAL A 191 -3.43 -1.81 15.00
C VAL A 191 -3.27 -2.38 16.41
N ASP A 192 -3.56 -3.65 16.63
CA ASP A 192 -3.37 -4.27 17.95
C ASP A 192 -1.89 -4.35 18.35
N LEU A 193 -0.96 -4.53 17.40
CA LEU A 193 0.48 -4.40 17.63
C LEU A 193 0.87 -2.98 18.02
N ALA A 194 0.40 -1.97 17.29
CA ALA A 194 0.65 -0.56 17.62
C ALA A 194 0.12 -0.17 19.01
N ARG A 195 -0.97 -0.81 19.47
CA ARG A 195 -1.54 -0.66 20.83
C ARG A 195 -0.82 -1.49 21.90
N GLY A 196 0.10 -2.36 21.52
CA GLY A 196 0.77 -3.31 22.42
C GLY A 196 -0.10 -4.51 22.86
N ASP A 197 -1.30 -4.71 22.29
CA ASP A 197 -2.13 -5.89 22.55
C ASP A 197 -1.67 -7.10 21.71
N MET A 198 -0.49 -7.58 22.06
CA MET A 198 0.13 -8.78 21.49
C MET A 198 -0.76 -10.03 21.63
N ARG A 199 -1.69 -10.06 22.59
CA ARG A 199 -2.62 -11.20 22.75
C ARG A 199 -3.70 -11.16 21.68
N SER A 200 -4.32 -10.01 21.47
CA SER A 200 -5.32 -9.83 20.41
C SER A 200 -4.70 -10.00 19.03
N ALA A 201 -3.55 -9.37 18.76
CA ALA A 201 -2.80 -9.51 17.51
C ALA A 201 -2.50 -10.98 17.16
N ASN A 202 -1.95 -11.77 18.09
CA ASN A 202 -1.68 -13.20 17.89
C ASN A 202 -2.95 -14.03 17.64
N LYS A 203 -4.06 -13.71 18.30
CA LYS A 203 -5.35 -14.41 18.11
C LYS A 203 -5.93 -14.12 16.73
N GLU A 204 -5.92 -12.86 16.34
CA GLU A 204 -6.47 -12.39 15.07
C GLU A 204 -5.66 -12.94 13.89
N TYR A 205 -4.33 -12.85 13.96
CA TYR A 205 -3.41 -13.44 13.00
C TYR A 205 -3.65 -14.94 12.78
N ARG A 206 -3.78 -15.72 13.85
CA ARG A 206 -4.07 -17.16 13.75
C ARG A 206 -5.45 -17.46 13.18
N THR A 207 -6.40 -16.52 13.30
CA THR A 207 -7.70 -16.64 12.64
C THR A 207 -7.55 -16.48 11.13
N ALA A 208 -6.79 -15.49 10.67
CA ALA A 208 -6.47 -15.30 9.25
C ALA A 208 -5.68 -16.47 8.64
N ILE A 209 -4.68 -17.01 9.37
CA ILE A 209 -3.92 -18.18 8.94
C ILE A 209 -4.81 -19.42 8.80
N ARG A 210 -5.70 -19.68 9.76
CA ARG A 210 -6.68 -20.77 9.64
C ARG A 210 -7.61 -20.55 8.44
N ALA A 211 -8.07 -19.32 8.23
CA ALA A 211 -8.95 -19.00 7.13
C ALA A 211 -8.34 -19.32 5.76
N ILE A 212 -7.06 -18.97 5.52
CA ILE A 212 -6.39 -19.33 4.26
C ILE A 212 -6.13 -20.84 4.15
N GLN A 213 -5.83 -21.53 5.26
CA GLN A 213 -5.69 -23.00 5.29
C GLN A 213 -6.97 -23.70 4.85
N GLU A 214 -8.11 -23.32 5.42
CA GLU A 214 -9.43 -23.96 5.25
C GLU A 214 -10.20 -23.45 4.02
N SER A 215 -9.67 -22.46 3.30
CA SER A 215 -10.31 -21.87 2.11
C SER A 215 -10.57 -22.89 1.01
N LYS A 216 -11.82 -22.93 0.53
CA LYS A 216 -12.27 -23.78 -0.58
C LYS A 216 -12.29 -23.04 -1.93
N ILE A 217 -11.85 -21.78 -1.95
CA ILE A 217 -11.81 -20.97 -3.16
C ILE A 217 -10.81 -21.59 -4.14
N ALA A 218 -11.22 -21.70 -5.42
CA ALA A 218 -10.38 -22.27 -6.46
C ALA A 218 -9.13 -21.40 -6.67
N GLN A 219 -7.94 -22.01 -6.52
CA GLN A 219 -6.65 -21.35 -6.68
C GLN A 219 -6.31 -21.15 -8.17
N ASN A 220 -7.10 -20.31 -8.83
CA ASN A 220 -6.92 -19.89 -10.21
C ASN A 220 -6.06 -18.61 -10.29
N PHE A 221 -5.90 -18.06 -11.49
CA PHE A 221 -5.11 -16.83 -11.68
C PHE A 221 -5.67 -15.64 -10.88
N ASP A 222 -6.98 -15.50 -10.78
CA ASP A 222 -7.63 -14.39 -10.08
C ASP A 222 -7.47 -14.52 -8.56
N TYR A 223 -7.51 -15.74 -8.01
CA TYR A 223 -7.14 -16.03 -6.61
C TYR A 223 -5.73 -15.54 -6.28
N HIS A 224 -4.74 -15.92 -7.10
CA HIS A 224 -3.36 -15.51 -6.89
C HIS A 224 -3.19 -13.99 -7.02
N LYS A 225 -3.87 -13.37 -7.99
CA LYS A 225 -3.86 -11.92 -8.21
C LYS A 225 -4.45 -11.16 -7.02
N SER A 226 -5.66 -11.52 -6.59
CA SER A 226 -6.40 -10.75 -5.58
C SER A 226 -5.86 -10.96 -4.15
N LEU A 227 -5.19 -12.07 -3.85
CA LEU A 227 -4.65 -12.36 -2.50
C LEU A 227 -3.13 -12.16 -2.36
N MET A 228 -2.41 -11.73 -3.40
CA MET A 228 -0.94 -11.62 -3.35
C MET A 228 -0.46 -10.73 -2.18
N LEU A 229 -1.10 -9.59 -1.96
CA LEU A 229 -0.68 -8.61 -0.96
C LEU A 229 -1.07 -9.03 0.46
N GLU A 230 -2.22 -9.67 0.63
CA GLU A 230 -2.69 -10.23 1.89
C GLU A 230 -1.82 -11.41 2.33
N LEU A 231 -1.45 -12.30 1.40
CA LEU A 231 -0.52 -13.40 1.67
C LEU A 231 0.89 -12.90 2.01
N LYS A 232 1.37 -11.85 1.32
CA LYS A 232 2.61 -11.15 1.67
C LYS A 232 2.54 -10.59 3.11
N SER A 233 1.48 -9.83 3.40
CA SER A 233 1.26 -9.20 4.71
C SER A 233 1.20 -10.23 5.85
N LEU A 234 0.57 -11.40 5.62
CA LEU A 234 0.52 -12.48 6.61
C LEU A 234 1.88 -13.19 6.82
N ALA A 235 2.73 -13.26 5.80
CA ALA A 235 4.09 -13.75 5.97
C ALA A 235 4.92 -12.78 6.83
N GLU A 236 4.83 -11.48 6.54
CA GLU A 236 5.51 -10.40 7.28
C GLU A 236 5.05 -10.32 8.74
N LEU A 237 3.74 -10.23 8.98
CA LEU A 237 3.15 -10.24 10.32
C LEU A 237 3.51 -11.49 11.12
N GLY A 238 3.59 -12.66 10.47
CA GLY A 238 3.99 -13.90 11.12
C GLY A 238 5.45 -13.90 11.60
N ILE A 239 6.34 -13.25 10.84
CA ILE A 239 7.74 -13.03 11.23
C ILE A 239 7.80 -12.07 12.42
N GLU A 240 7.08 -10.95 12.36
CA GLU A 240 7.04 -9.93 13.43
C GLU A 240 6.47 -10.50 14.75
N LEU A 241 5.37 -11.23 14.67
CA LEU A 241 4.74 -11.92 15.80
C LEU A 241 5.57 -13.11 16.34
N LYS A 242 6.64 -13.49 15.65
CA LYS A 242 7.50 -14.65 15.94
C LYS A 242 6.76 -15.99 15.87
N LEU A 243 5.70 -16.06 15.06
CA LEU A 243 4.89 -17.25 14.82
C LEU A 243 5.41 -18.02 13.59
N TYR A 244 6.70 -18.37 13.60
CA TYR A 244 7.43 -18.79 12.39
C TYR A 244 6.81 -19.98 11.63
N ALA A 245 6.17 -20.93 12.32
CA ALA A 245 5.49 -22.06 11.68
C ALA A 245 4.18 -21.67 10.99
N ASP A 246 3.45 -20.70 11.55
CA ASP A 246 2.25 -20.11 10.93
C ASP A 246 2.67 -19.21 9.75
N ALA A 247 3.74 -18.43 9.95
CA ALA A 247 4.34 -17.54 8.95
C ALA A 247 4.84 -18.28 7.70
N MET A 248 5.46 -19.45 7.87
CA MET A 248 5.94 -20.27 6.75
C MET A 248 4.79 -20.63 5.81
N GLN A 249 3.61 -20.96 6.33
CA GLN A 249 2.46 -21.36 5.52
C GLN A 249 1.89 -20.19 4.70
N ALA A 250 1.88 -18.98 5.26
CA ALA A 250 1.59 -17.76 4.51
C ALA A 250 2.67 -17.49 3.44
N SER A 251 3.95 -17.62 3.81
CA SER A 251 5.09 -17.39 2.91
C SER A 251 5.13 -18.38 1.73
N GLU A 252 4.71 -19.63 1.92
CA GLU A 252 4.61 -20.62 0.84
C GLU A 252 3.50 -20.27 -0.15
N ARG A 253 2.32 -19.88 0.34
CA ARG A 253 1.19 -19.43 -0.50
C ARG A 253 1.49 -18.12 -1.22
N PHE A 254 2.19 -17.20 -0.56
CA PHE A 254 2.72 -15.98 -1.18
C PHE A 254 3.70 -16.34 -2.31
N ALA A 255 4.66 -17.25 -2.08
CA ALA A 255 5.60 -17.69 -3.10
C ALA A 255 4.91 -18.34 -4.31
N ILE A 256 3.92 -19.19 -4.10
CA ILE A 256 3.13 -19.78 -5.20
C ILE A 256 2.46 -18.66 -6.01
N SER A 257 1.77 -17.73 -5.33
CA SER A 257 1.03 -16.65 -5.99
C SER A 257 1.94 -15.69 -6.75
N ALA A 258 3.06 -15.28 -6.16
CA ALA A 258 4.05 -14.42 -6.79
C ALA A 258 4.67 -15.07 -8.04
N ASN A 259 5.00 -16.37 -7.99
CA ASN A 259 5.49 -17.11 -9.16
C ASN A 259 4.43 -17.18 -10.27
N VAL A 260 3.18 -17.55 -9.96
CA VAL A 260 2.08 -17.62 -10.96
C VAL A 260 1.85 -16.28 -11.67
N LEU A 261 1.93 -15.17 -10.93
CA LEU A 261 1.77 -13.83 -11.48
C LEU A 261 2.97 -13.41 -12.32
N ARG A 262 4.20 -13.60 -11.81
CA ARG A 262 5.44 -13.32 -12.54
C ARG A 262 5.53 -14.11 -13.84
N ASP A 263 5.22 -15.40 -13.82
CA ASP A 263 5.38 -16.25 -15.00
C ASP A 263 4.41 -15.88 -16.14
N ARG A 264 3.26 -15.26 -15.81
CA ARG A 264 2.33 -14.70 -16.79
C ARG A 264 2.71 -13.29 -17.26
N THR A 265 3.44 -12.53 -16.44
CA THR A 265 3.88 -11.16 -16.74
C THR A 265 5.38 -10.97 -16.43
N PRO A 266 6.29 -11.67 -17.12
CA PRO A 266 7.70 -11.79 -16.72
C PRO A 266 8.53 -10.50 -16.90
N GLN A 267 7.92 -9.45 -17.46
CA GLN A 267 8.52 -8.12 -17.64
C GLN A 267 8.08 -7.12 -16.56
N ASP A 268 7.22 -7.52 -15.61
CA ASP A 268 6.79 -6.68 -14.51
C ASP A 268 7.83 -6.72 -13.37
N PRO A 269 8.54 -5.61 -13.09
CA PRO A 269 9.57 -5.58 -12.06
C PRO A 269 9.01 -5.69 -10.64
N ILE A 270 7.73 -5.33 -10.42
CA ILE A 270 7.07 -5.43 -9.10
C ILE A 270 6.75 -6.90 -8.81
N LEU A 271 6.25 -7.65 -9.80
CA LEU A 271 6.01 -9.09 -9.65
C LEU A 271 7.32 -9.88 -9.54
N ALA A 272 8.38 -9.46 -10.23
CA ALA A 272 9.72 -10.00 -10.03
C ALA A 272 10.22 -9.78 -8.59
N GLN A 273 10.08 -8.55 -8.05
CA GLN A 273 10.44 -8.24 -6.67
C GLN A 273 9.63 -9.07 -5.66
N HIS A 274 8.31 -9.21 -5.84
CA HIS A 274 7.48 -10.04 -4.97
C HIS A 274 7.88 -11.51 -4.96
N ALA A 275 8.32 -12.07 -6.09
CA ALA A 275 8.86 -13.43 -6.12
C ALA A 275 10.17 -13.54 -5.30
N SER A 276 11.07 -12.55 -5.42
CA SER A 276 12.30 -12.48 -4.60
C SER A 276 12.03 -12.26 -3.11
N ASP A 277 11.05 -11.42 -2.74
CA ASP A 277 10.58 -11.25 -1.35
C ASP A 277 10.12 -12.59 -0.76
N ALA A 278 9.33 -13.36 -1.53
CA ALA A 278 8.77 -14.63 -1.08
C ALA A 278 9.85 -15.72 -0.87
N GLU A 279 10.87 -15.76 -1.73
CA GLU A 279 12.06 -16.61 -1.54
C GLU A 279 12.86 -16.20 -0.31
N LEU A 280 13.03 -14.90 -0.07
CA LEU A 280 13.72 -14.36 1.11
C LEU A 280 12.98 -14.73 2.41
N TYR A 281 11.66 -14.55 2.47
CA TYR A 281 10.86 -14.90 3.65
C TYR A 281 10.93 -16.40 3.95
N ARG A 282 10.78 -17.26 2.92
CA ARG A 282 10.97 -18.71 3.08
C ARG A 282 12.36 -19.04 3.64
N LYS A 283 13.43 -18.45 3.11
CA LYS A 283 14.80 -18.69 3.58
C LYS A 283 15.00 -18.28 5.04
N ILE A 284 14.51 -17.10 5.42
CA ILE A 284 14.54 -16.60 6.80
C ILE A 284 13.78 -17.57 7.71
N LEU A 285 12.54 -17.91 7.37
CA LEU A 285 11.69 -18.78 8.17
C LEU A 285 12.24 -20.21 8.30
N SER A 286 12.84 -20.78 7.24
CA SER A 286 13.53 -22.06 7.32
C SER A 286 14.71 -22.01 8.32
N SER A 287 15.52 -20.95 8.31
CA SER A 287 16.63 -20.80 9.27
C SER A 287 16.17 -20.62 10.71
N LEU A 288 15.01 -19.97 10.92
CA LEU A 288 14.41 -19.76 12.24
C LEU A 288 13.74 -21.04 12.79
N LEU A 289 13.20 -21.88 11.91
CA LEU A 289 12.60 -23.18 12.26
C LEU A 289 13.65 -24.30 12.43
N HIS A 290 14.77 -24.22 11.72
CA HIS A 290 15.85 -25.21 11.77
C HIS A 290 17.23 -24.56 12.05
N PRO A 291 17.48 -24.02 13.28
CA PRO A 291 18.71 -23.29 13.57
C PRO A 291 20.00 -24.13 13.54
N GLN A 292 19.88 -25.46 13.50
CA GLN A 292 20.99 -26.42 13.55
C GLN A 292 21.50 -26.84 12.16
N GLU A 293 20.88 -26.40 11.07
CA GLU A 293 21.26 -26.78 9.69
C GLU A 293 21.96 -25.64 8.92
N SER A 294 22.45 -24.61 9.62
CA SER A 294 23.35 -23.61 9.03
C SER A 294 24.79 -24.14 9.04
N PRO A 295 25.51 -24.14 7.90
CA PRO A 295 26.90 -24.60 7.81
C PRO A 295 27.92 -23.64 8.46
#